data_AF-A0A2V6WTT8-F1
#
_entry.id   AF-A0A2V6WTT8-F1
#
_cell.length_a   1.000
_cell.length_b   1.000
_cell.length_c   1.000
_cell.angle_alpha   90.00
_cell.angle_beta   90.00
_cell.angle_gamma   90.00
#
_symmetry.space_group_name_H-M   'P 1'
#
loop_
_entity.id
_entity.type
_entity.pdbx_description
1 polymer ?
#
loop_
_entity_poly.entity_id
_entity_poly.type
_entity_poly.pdbx_seq_one_letter_code
_entity_poly.pdbx_strand_id
1 'polypeptide(L)'
;MTKLSIVGSAFSLTAIALIIGLVAGQAAAQDVDAKGDKELTQLTQKIDKSAADRDGGRVTSKIVDEWKGTKFKFDPNSTPRELTAQDVQDLRAKKLGYGEISTLLALTAKQSNSATAKSVSEILAMRQSGEGWGKLARDLGYKNLGSVVKSVKATDKDVAKVAMERSDKPDKSGKMDKPDKPEKPERLEKPEKPEKPEKAEKPGR
;
A
#
# COMPACT_ATOMS: atom_id res chain seq x y z
N MET A 1 -9.66 64.69 -46.13
CA MET A 1 -8.48 65.03 -45.31
C MET A 1 -8.83 64.65 -43.88
N THR A 2 -8.18 63.65 -43.29
CA THR A 2 -6.88 63.72 -42.57
C THR A 2 -7.11 63.94 -41.07
N LYS A 3 -6.64 62.95 -40.30
CA LYS A 3 -6.70 62.78 -38.84
C LYS A 3 -6.38 64.04 -38.02
N LEU A 4 -6.91 64.10 -36.80
CA LEU A 4 -6.05 64.26 -35.62
C LEU A 4 -6.62 63.54 -34.39
N SER A 5 -5.73 63.09 -33.49
CA SER A 5 -6.02 62.29 -32.30
C SER A 5 -5.37 62.92 -31.06
N ILE A 6 -5.90 62.65 -29.87
CA ILE A 6 -5.26 62.75 -28.53
C ILE A 6 -6.23 62.02 -27.56
N VAL A 7 -5.84 60.94 -26.86
CA VAL A 7 -5.01 60.86 -25.62
C VAL A 7 -5.75 61.47 -24.41
N GLY A 8 -5.92 60.78 -23.27
CA GLY A 8 -5.40 59.46 -22.87
C GLY A 8 -6.09 58.84 -21.63
N SER A 9 -5.46 57.81 -21.05
CA SER A 9 -6.07 56.82 -20.15
C SER A 9 -6.20 57.23 -18.67
N ALA A 10 -7.21 56.66 -17.99
CA ALA A 10 -7.19 56.34 -16.55
C ALA A 10 -8.05 55.08 -16.25
N PHE A 11 -7.67 54.31 -15.23
CA PHE A 11 -8.39 53.12 -14.72
C PHE A 11 -9.66 53.55 -13.93
N SER A 12 -10.72 52.75 -13.72
CA SER A 12 -10.69 51.39 -13.16
C SER A 12 -12.06 50.67 -13.14
N LEU A 13 -12.02 49.33 -13.06
CA LEU A 13 -13.02 48.41 -12.48
C LEU A 13 -14.51 48.50 -12.90
N THR A 14 -14.84 47.88 -14.04
CA THR A 14 -16.20 47.42 -14.35
C THR A 14 -16.54 46.10 -13.65
N ALA A 15 -17.67 46.06 -12.93
CA ALA A 15 -18.28 44.81 -12.45
C ALA A 15 -19.41 44.38 -13.40
N ILE A 16 -19.17 43.38 -14.24
CA ILE A 16 -20.16 42.84 -15.19
C ILE A 16 -20.61 41.45 -14.70
N ALA A 17 -21.90 41.33 -14.37
CA ALA A 17 -22.51 40.06 -13.97
C ALA A 17 -22.75 39.18 -15.21
N LEU A 18 -21.85 38.23 -15.45
CA LEU A 18 -21.92 37.32 -16.60
C LEU A 18 -22.80 36.10 -16.27
N ILE A 19 -24.10 36.20 -16.57
CA ILE A 19 -25.04 35.08 -16.44
C ILE A 19 -24.76 34.07 -17.56
N ILE A 20 -24.03 33.00 -17.24
CA ILE A 20 -23.77 31.90 -18.17
C ILE A 20 -25.02 31.01 -18.22
N GLY A 21 -25.74 31.06 -19.35
CA GLY A 21 -26.84 30.14 -19.62
C GLY A 21 -26.35 28.70 -19.68
N LEU A 22 -26.92 27.82 -18.85
CA LEU A 22 -26.54 26.41 -18.78
C LEU A 22 -26.94 25.69 -20.08
N VAL A 23 -25.96 25.41 -20.94
CA VAL A 23 -26.16 24.54 -22.11
C VAL A 23 -26.41 23.11 -21.62
N ALA A 24 -27.66 22.66 -21.72
CA ALA A 24 -28.06 21.27 -21.50
C ALA A 24 -27.55 20.39 -22.68
N GLY A 25 -26.24 20.16 -22.72
CA GLY A 25 -25.53 19.61 -23.88
C GLY A 25 -24.19 18.97 -23.55
N GLN A 26 -24.10 18.24 -22.43
CA GLN A 26 -23.05 17.29 -22.06
C GLN A 26 -23.56 16.42 -20.89
N ALA A 27 -23.20 15.14 -20.75
CA ALA A 27 -22.28 14.34 -21.56
C ALA A 27 -22.78 12.90 -21.73
N ALA A 28 -22.92 12.45 -22.99
CA ALA A 28 -22.84 11.03 -23.35
C ALA A 28 -21.39 10.61 -23.64
N ALA A 29 -20.41 11.33 -23.08
CA ALA A 29 -19.00 11.21 -23.36
C ALA A 29 -18.27 10.45 -22.24
N GLN A 30 -18.34 9.13 -22.32
CA GLN A 30 -17.27 8.23 -21.85
C GLN A 30 -16.81 8.43 -20.40
N ASP A 31 -17.69 8.08 -19.46
CA ASP A 31 -17.22 7.53 -18.19
C ASP A 31 -16.39 6.27 -18.46
N VAL A 32 -15.11 6.28 -18.05
CA VAL A 32 -14.58 5.04 -17.47
C VAL A 32 -15.28 4.89 -16.13
N ASP A 33 -16.02 3.80 -16.00
CA ASP A 33 -16.80 3.40 -14.82
C ASP A 33 -16.56 4.27 -13.57
N ALA A 34 -17.38 5.31 -13.37
CA ALA A 34 -17.25 6.25 -12.25
C ALA A 34 -17.37 5.57 -10.88
N LYS A 35 -17.91 4.35 -10.84
CA LYS A 35 -17.86 3.44 -9.71
C LYS A 35 -16.43 2.92 -9.50
N GLY A 36 -15.81 2.36 -10.52
CA GLY A 36 -14.41 1.91 -10.52
C GLY A 36 -13.40 3.00 -10.15
N ASP A 37 -13.58 4.26 -10.56
CA ASP A 37 -12.70 5.37 -10.13
C ASP A 37 -12.83 5.65 -8.62
N LYS A 38 -14.06 5.64 -8.10
CA LYS A 38 -14.34 5.77 -6.66
C LYS A 38 -13.83 4.58 -5.87
N GLU A 39 -14.05 3.35 -6.34
CA GLU A 39 -13.52 2.12 -5.72
C GLU A 39 -11.99 2.12 -5.71
N LEU A 40 -11.33 2.50 -6.82
CA LEU A 40 -9.88 2.59 -6.90
C LEU A 40 -9.32 3.64 -5.94
N THR A 41 -9.93 4.83 -5.89
CA THR A 41 -9.53 5.90 -4.97
C THR A 41 -9.71 5.50 -3.50
N GLN A 42 -10.83 4.85 -3.16
CA GLN A 42 -11.07 4.33 -1.81
C GLN A 42 -10.08 3.23 -1.43
N LEU A 43 -9.77 2.29 -2.33
CA LEU A 43 -8.79 1.24 -2.09
C LEU A 43 -7.38 1.81 -1.92
N THR A 44 -6.99 2.78 -2.76
CA THR A 44 -5.72 3.53 -2.64
C THR A 44 -5.57 4.10 -1.23
N GLN A 45 -6.52 4.95 -0.81
CA GLN A 45 -6.52 5.59 0.50
C GLN A 45 -6.59 4.58 1.66
N LYS A 46 -7.33 3.48 1.49
CA LYS A 46 -7.45 2.40 2.48
C LYS A 46 -6.11 1.69 2.67
N ILE A 47 -5.40 1.35 1.60
CA ILE A 47 -4.07 0.75 1.66
C ILE A 47 -3.09 1.70 2.32
N ASP A 48 -3.08 2.98 1.93
CA ASP A 48 -2.15 3.98 2.45
C ASP A 48 -2.30 4.18 3.96
N LYS A 49 -3.54 4.35 4.43
CA LYS A 49 -3.84 4.39 5.86
C LYS A 49 -3.51 3.07 6.56
N SER A 50 -3.87 1.94 5.95
CA SER A 50 -3.65 0.61 6.55
C SER A 50 -2.18 0.19 6.62
N ALA A 51 -1.32 0.75 5.77
CA ALA A 51 0.11 0.49 5.69
C ALA A 51 0.97 1.50 6.47
N ALA A 52 0.46 2.71 6.75
CA ALA A 52 1.15 3.70 7.57
C ALA A 52 1.51 3.17 8.98
N ASP A 53 0.59 2.42 9.59
CA ASP A 53 0.76 1.82 10.93
C ASP A 53 1.53 0.47 10.92
N ARG A 54 2.18 0.09 9.81
CA ARG A 54 2.70 -1.26 9.57
C ARG A 54 4.19 -1.29 9.29
N ASP A 55 4.69 -2.53 9.24
CA ASP A 55 6.02 -2.85 8.76
C ASP A 55 6.10 -2.57 7.25
N GLY A 56 6.58 -1.37 6.89
CA GLY A 56 6.74 -0.94 5.50
C GLY A 56 7.68 -1.85 4.69
N GLY A 57 8.62 -2.53 5.35
CA GLY A 57 9.44 -3.57 4.72
C GLY A 57 8.59 -4.74 4.26
N ARG A 58 7.77 -5.32 5.15
CA ARG A 58 6.83 -6.39 4.77
C ARG A 58 5.82 -5.97 3.70
N VAL A 59 5.27 -4.76 3.79
CA VAL A 59 4.35 -4.23 2.76
C VAL A 59 5.06 -4.14 1.40
N THR A 60 6.31 -3.65 1.39
CA THR A 60 7.15 -3.62 0.19
C THR A 60 7.38 -5.03 -0.37
N SER A 61 7.71 -6.02 0.47
CA SER A 61 7.87 -7.41 0.04
C SER A 61 6.59 -7.98 -0.60
N LYS A 62 5.41 -7.80 0.02
CA LYS A 62 4.14 -8.30 -0.56
C LYS A 62 3.84 -7.67 -1.92
N ILE A 63 4.15 -6.37 -2.12
CA ILE A 63 3.98 -5.70 -3.42
C ILE A 63 4.94 -6.27 -4.46
N VAL A 64 6.20 -6.52 -4.10
CA VAL A 64 7.19 -7.17 -4.99
C VAL A 64 6.76 -8.61 -5.34
N ASP A 65 6.24 -9.37 -4.37
CA ASP A 65 5.73 -10.73 -4.59
C ASP A 65 4.47 -10.75 -5.48
N GLU A 66 3.53 -9.81 -5.34
CA GLU A 66 2.33 -9.70 -6.21
C GLU A 66 2.71 -9.51 -7.68
N TRP A 67 3.78 -8.75 -7.95
CA TRP A 67 4.21 -8.39 -9.30
C TRP A 67 5.40 -9.20 -9.82
N LYS A 68 5.83 -10.24 -9.11
CA LYS A 68 6.93 -11.14 -9.52
C LYS A 68 6.64 -11.79 -10.87
N GLY A 69 7.63 -11.86 -11.76
CA GLY A 69 7.44 -12.29 -13.16
C GLY A 69 6.84 -11.22 -14.08
N THR A 70 6.35 -10.09 -13.55
CA THR A 70 5.88 -8.96 -14.37
C THR A 70 7.05 -8.03 -14.68
N LYS A 71 7.30 -7.78 -15.97
CA LYS A 71 8.34 -6.84 -16.43
C LYS A 71 7.73 -5.45 -16.63
N PHE A 72 8.25 -4.47 -15.90
CA PHE A 72 7.87 -3.07 -16.00
C PHE A 72 8.92 -2.30 -16.80
N LYS A 73 8.45 -1.40 -17.65
CA LYS A 73 9.28 -0.37 -18.26
C LYS A 73 9.29 0.84 -17.33
N PHE A 74 10.36 1.01 -16.55
CA PHE A 74 10.41 2.07 -15.53
C PHE A 74 10.54 3.45 -16.15
N ASP A 75 11.35 3.57 -17.20
CA ASP A 75 11.59 4.81 -17.95
C ASP A 75 11.42 4.60 -19.46
N PRO A 76 11.10 5.64 -20.26
CA PRO A 76 10.78 5.51 -21.68
C PRO A 76 11.92 4.93 -22.54
N ASN A 77 13.16 5.01 -22.06
CA ASN A 77 14.35 4.44 -22.72
C ASN A 77 14.91 3.18 -22.01
N SER A 78 14.26 2.71 -20.94
CA SER A 78 14.70 1.52 -20.18
C SER A 78 14.26 0.20 -20.83
N THR A 79 15.03 -0.86 -20.59
CA THR A 79 14.61 -2.24 -20.86
C THR A 79 13.59 -2.71 -19.81
N PRO A 80 12.53 -3.46 -20.19
CA PRO A 80 11.57 -3.98 -19.23
C PRO A 80 12.20 -4.98 -18.24
N ARG A 81 12.14 -4.66 -16.94
CA ARG A 81 12.75 -5.40 -15.82
C ARG A 81 11.72 -5.67 -14.72
N GLU A 82 11.97 -6.65 -13.86
CA GLU A 82 11.08 -6.94 -12.73
C GLU A 82 11.13 -5.83 -11.68
N LEU A 83 10.04 -5.73 -10.89
CA LEU A 83 9.95 -4.82 -9.75
C LEU A 83 10.84 -5.29 -8.61
N THR A 84 11.65 -4.40 -8.04
CA THR A 84 12.47 -4.67 -6.86
C THR A 84 11.96 -3.90 -5.63
N ALA A 85 12.42 -4.30 -4.45
CA ALA A 85 12.13 -3.57 -3.21
C ALA A 85 12.70 -2.14 -3.23
N GLN A 86 13.77 -1.88 -3.99
CA GLN A 86 14.34 -0.56 -4.15
C GLN A 86 13.40 0.37 -4.93
N ASP A 87 12.85 -0.08 -6.06
CA ASP A 87 11.94 0.75 -6.87
C ASP A 87 10.71 1.19 -6.07
N VAL A 88 10.18 0.29 -5.22
CA VAL A 88 9.06 0.62 -4.31
C VAL A 88 9.49 1.66 -3.27
N GLN A 89 10.69 1.55 -2.69
CA GLN A 89 11.22 2.56 -1.76
C GLN A 89 11.49 3.91 -2.44
N ASP A 90 11.99 3.92 -3.67
CA ASP A 90 12.24 5.13 -4.46
C ASP A 90 10.92 5.85 -4.81
N LEU A 91 9.84 5.08 -5.07
CA LEU A 91 8.50 5.64 -5.24
C LEU A 91 7.92 6.18 -3.91
N ARG A 92 8.17 5.51 -2.77
CA ARG A 92 7.82 6.04 -1.43
C ARG A 92 8.59 7.32 -1.11
N ALA A 93 9.86 7.44 -1.53
CA ALA A 93 10.66 8.65 -1.41
C ALA A 93 10.09 9.81 -2.24
N LYS A 94 9.53 9.52 -3.42
CA LYS A 94 8.72 10.44 -4.25
C LYS A 94 7.33 10.78 -3.66
N LYS A 95 7.14 10.58 -2.35
CA LYS A 95 5.94 10.85 -1.53
C LYS A 95 4.69 10.01 -1.86
N LEU A 96 4.73 9.09 -2.83
CA LEU A 96 3.59 8.25 -3.18
C LEU A 96 3.19 7.31 -2.05
N GLY A 97 1.90 7.08 -1.89
CA GLY A 97 1.34 6.02 -1.05
C GLY A 97 1.71 4.59 -1.52
N TYR A 98 1.57 3.58 -0.65
CA TYR A 98 1.65 2.17 -1.06
C TYR A 98 0.47 1.77 -1.96
N GLY A 99 -0.72 2.31 -1.70
CA GLY A 99 -1.91 2.20 -2.53
C GLY A 99 -1.73 2.93 -3.87
N GLU A 100 -1.10 4.10 -3.84
CA GLU A 100 -0.73 4.81 -5.08
C GLU A 100 0.32 4.04 -5.90
N ILE A 101 1.32 3.43 -5.25
CA ILE A 101 2.31 2.58 -5.92
C ILE A 101 1.65 1.35 -6.54
N SER A 102 0.78 0.64 -5.82
CA SER A 102 0.06 -0.50 -6.39
C SER A 102 -0.86 -0.10 -7.56
N THR A 103 -1.47 1.09 -7.49
CA THR A 103 -2.29 1.64 -8.59
C THR A 103 -1.43 2.04 -9.79
N LEU A 104 -0.28 2.68 -9.58
CA LEU A 104 0.70 3.03 -10.60
C LEU A 104 1.23 1.78 -11.33
N LEU A 105 1.60 0.74 -10.58
CA LEU A 105 2.06 -0.54 -11.12
C LEU A 105 0.94 -1.24 -11.89
N ALA A 106 -0.27 -1.30 -11.36
CA ALA A 106 -1.43 -1.87 -12.05
C ALA A 106 -1.77 -1.10 -13.35
N LEU A 107 -1.68 0.23 -13.34
CA LEU A 107 -1.87 1.07 -14.53
C LEU A 107 -0.73 0.98 -15.56
N THR A 108 0.45 0.51 -15.15
CA THR A 108 1.56 0.18 -16.07
C THR A 108 1.40 -1.22 -16.66
N ALA A 109 1.15 -2.22 -15.82
CA ALA A 109 1.17 -3.64 -16.21
C ALA A 109 -0.11 -4.14 -16.90
N LYS A 110 -1.22 -3.37 -16.89
CA LYS A 110 -2.50 -3.76 -17.49
C LYS A 110 -2.91 -2.89 -18.68
N GLN A 111 -1.97 -2.15 -19.28
CA GLN A 111 -2.23 -1.26 -20.42
C GLN A 111 -2.77 -2.05 -21.62
N SER A 112 -3.85 -1.54 -22.22
CA SER A 112 -4.55 -2.19 -23.33
C SER A 112 -3.76 -2.15 -24.64
N ASN A 113 -2.88 -1.16 -24.82
CA ASN A 113 -2.08 -0.97 -26.02
C ASN A 113 -0.57 -0.96 -25.70
N SER A 114 0.11 -2.08 -25.95
CA SER A 114 1.55 -2.23 -25.74
C SER A 114 2.41 -1.28 -26.61
N ALA A 115 1.90 -0.84 -27.77
CA ALA A 115 2.63 0.05 -28.68
C ALA A 115 2.64 1.52 -28.21
N THR A 116 1.67 1.93 -27.38
CA THR A 116 1.63 3.25 -26.72
C THR A 116 1.84 3.14 -25.21
N ALA A 117 2.48 2.04 -24.76
CA ALA A 117 2.67 1.75 -23.35
C ALA A 117 3.54 2.79 -22.65
N LYS A 118 2.92 3.55 -21.74
CA LYS A 118 3.61 4.56 -20.92
C LYS A 118 4.39 3.89 -19.80
N SER A 119 5.63 4.34 -19.62
CA SER A 119 6.52 3.88 -18.55
C SER A 119 6.07 4.33 -17.16
N VAL A 120 6.58 3.68 -16.11
CA VAL A 120 6.27 4.01 -14.71
C VAL A 120 6.54 5.49 -14.41
N SER A 121 7.64 6.06 -14.91
CA SER A 121 7.98 7.47 -14.72
C SER A 121 7.09 8.44 -15.52
N GLU A 122 6.62 8.07 -16.72
CA GLU A 122 5.64 8.87 -17.46
C GLU A 122 4.27 8.90 -16.77
N ILE A 123 3.75 7.75 -16.32
CA ILE A 123 2.46 7.68 -15.61
C ILE A 123 2.56 8.43 -14.28
N LEU A 124 3.70 8.35 -13.60
CA LEU A 124 4.00 9.12 -12.39
C LEU A 124 4.02 10.63 -12.65
N ALA A 125 4.58 11.08 -13.77
CA ALA A 125 4.56 12.50 -14.15
C ALA A 125 3.13 12.99 -14.43
N MET A 126 2.31 12.19 -15.13
CA MET A 126 0.89 12.51 -15.37
C MET A 126 0.05 12.49 -14.08
N ARG A 127 0.41 11.64 -13.09
CA ARG A 127 -0.16 11.69 -11.74
C ARG A 127 0.26 12.96 -10.99
N GLN A 128 1.50 13.41 -11.15
CA GLN A 128 2.03 14.65 -10.54
C GLN A 128 1.43 15.93 -11.13
N SER A 129 0.92 15.93 -12.37
CA SER A 129 0.10 17.04 -12.91
C SER A 129 -1.32 17.15 -12.30
N GLY A 130 -1.59 16.45 -11.19
CA GLY A 130 -2.81 16.60 -10.39
C GLY A 130 -3.98 15.72 -10.81
N GLU A 131 -3.77 14.76 -11.71
CA GLU A 131 -4.87 14.01 -12.32
C GLU A 131 -5.33 12.80 -11.47
N GLY A 132 -6.65 12.59 -11.43
CA GLY A 132 -7.26 11.43 -10.80
C GLY A 132 -6.98 10.13 -11.57
N TRP A 133 -6.88 9.01 -10.86
CA TRP A 133 -6.50 7.73 -11.45
C TRP A 133 -7.40 7.28 -12.61
N GLY A 134 -8.71 7.57 -12.58
CA GLY A 134 -9.62 7.31 -13.71
C GLY A 134 -9.52 8.31 -14.88
N LYS A 135 -9.02 9.54 -14.69
CA LYS A 135 -8.62 10.38 -15.84
C LYS A 135 -7.36 9.80 -16.47
N LEU A 136 -6.36 9.50 -15.65
CA LEU A 136 -5.11 8.91 -16.11
C LEU A 136 -5.34 7.58 -16.86
N ALA A 137 -6.26 6.75 -16.40
CA ALA A 137 -6.66 5.53 -17.10
C ALA A 137 -7.37 5.79 -18.44
N ARG A 138 -8.21 6.83 -18.56
CA ARG A 138 -8.80 7.25 -19.86
C ARG A 138 -7.72 7.60 -20.87
N ASP A 139 -6.76 8.43 -20.44
CA ASP A 139 -5.70 8.93 -21.31
C ASP A 139 -4.69 7.82 -21.68
N LEU A 140 -4.60 6.76 -20.87
CA LEU A 140 -3.90 5.50 -21.17
C LEU A 140 -4.74 4.48 -21.98
N GLY A 141 -5.95 4.82 -22.42
CA GLY A 141 -6.79 3.97 -23.27
C GLY A 141 -7.49 2.80 -22.55
N TYR A 142 -7.69 2.88 -21.23
CA TYR A 142 -8.53 1.92 -20.51
C TYR A 142 -10.00 2.19 -20.77
N LYS A 143 -10.77 1.15 -21.11
CA LYS A 143 -12.24 1.22 -21.22
C LYS A 143 -12.93 0.96 -19.87
N ASN A 144 -12.25 0.31 -18.93
CA ASN A 144 -12.74 -0.01 -17.60
C ASN A 144 -11.58 -0.15 -16.60
N LEU A 145 -11.86 0.15 -15.32
CA LEU A 145 -10.87 0.08 -14.24
C LEU A 145 -10.84 -1.27 -13.50
N GLY A 146 -11.75 -2.20 -13.83
CA GLY A 146 -11.94 -3.45 -13.08
C GLY A 146 -10.69 -4.35 -12.96
N SER A 147 -9.80 -4.33 -13.96
CA SER A 147 -8.51 -5.04 -13.89
C SER A 147 -7.54 -4.39 -12.89
N VAL A 148 -7.46 -3.06 -12.88
CA VAL A 148 -6.64 -2.25 -11.97
C VAL A 148 -7.16 -2.39 -10.53
N VAL A 149 -8.47 -2.19 -10.34
CA VAL A 149 -9.18 -2.38 -9.06
C VAL A 149 -8.96 -3.79 -8.51
N LYS A 150 -8.94 -4.84 -9.35
CA LYS A 150 -8.69 -6.22 -8.91
C LYS A 150 -7.28 -6.44 -8.37
N SER A 151 -6.25 -5.84 -8.99
CA SER A 151 -4.87 -5.88 -8.45
C SER A 151 -4.75 -5.08 -7.15
N VAL A 152 -5.19 -3.82 -7.12
CA VAL A 152 -5.12 -2.99 -5.90
C VAL A 152 -5.90 -3.63 -4.73
N LYS A 153 -7.01 -4.34 -5.02
CA LYS A 153 -7.77 -5.13 -4.03
C LYS A 153 -7.10 -6.46 -3.61
N ALA A 154 -6.09 -6.93 -4.34
CA ALA A 154 -5.17 -7.97 -3.87
C ALA A 154 -4.15 -7.37 -2.89
N THR A 155 -3.50 -6.25 -3.26
CA THR A 155 -2.59 -5.52 -2.36
C THR A 155 -3.25 -5.16 -1.03
N ASP A 156 -4.51 -4.67 -1.04
CA ASP A 156 -5.30 -4.40 0.17
C ASP A 156 -5.45 -5.62 1.10
N LYS A 157 -5.65 -6.81 0.52
CA LYS A 157 -5.73 -8.06 1.30
C LYS A 157 -4.38 -8.46 1.87
N ASP A 158 -3.29 -8.32 1.13
CA ASP A 158 -1.98 -8.74 1.62
C ASP A 158 -1.37 -7.73 2.63
N VAL A 159 -1.71 -6.45 2.54
CA VAL A 159 -1.47 -5.47 3.62
C VAL A 159 -2.31 -5.81 4.86
N ALA A 160 -3.57 -6.21 4.68
CA ALA A 160 -4.40 -6.71 5.79
C ALA A 160 -3.88 -8.03 6.40
N LYS A 161 -3.24 -8.91 5.63
CA LYS A 161 -2.52 -10.08 6.17
C LYS A 161 -1.28 -9.67 6.95
N VAL A 162 -0.48 -8.71 6.47
CA VAL A 162 0.68 -8.17 7.22
C VAL A 162 0.25 -7.58 8.56
N ALA A 163 -0.98 -7.08 8.69
CA ALA A 163 -1.56 -6.70 9.97
C ALA A 163 -1.79 -7.91 10.91
N MET A 164 -2.33 -9.02 10.40
CA MET A 164 -2.62 -10.24 11.17
C MET A 164 -1.35 -11.05 11.50
N GLU A 165 -0.40 -11.17 10.57
CA GLU A 165 0.96 -11.75 10.75
C GLU A 165 1.82 -10.98 11.78
N ARG A 166 1.33 -9.87 12.33
CA ARG A 166 1.95 -9.14 13.45
C ARG A 166 1.28 -9.45 14.80
N SER A 167 0.04 -9.92 14.81
CA SER A 167 -0.67 -10.39 16.01
C SER A 167 -0.39 -11.86 16.32
N ASP A 168 -0.19 -12.70 15.31
CA ASP A 168 0.09 -14.14 15.47
C ASP A 168 1.56 -14.46 15.84
N LYS A 169 2.37 -13.42 16.09
CA LYS A 169 3.73 -13.58 16.60
C LYS A 169 3.79 -13.14 18.06
N PRO A 170 3.39 -13.99 19.02
CA PRO A 170 3.52 -13.68 20.45
C PRO A 170 4.98 -13.38 20.76
N ASP A 171 5.21 -12.38 21.62
CA ASP A 171 6.54 -11.84 21.84
C ASP A 171 7.43 -12.84 22.59
N LYS A 172 8.30 -13.51 21.83
CA LYS A 172 9.21 -14.53 22.34
C LYS A 172 10.47 -13.94 23.01
N SER A 173 10.40 -12.69 23.47
CA SER A 173 11.30 -12.12 24.49
C SER A 173 10.81 -12.37 25.92
N GLY A 174 9.65 -13.01 26.10
CA GLY A 174 9.25 -13.68 27.35
C GLY A 174 10.16 -14.87 27.72
N LYS A 175 11.47 -14.63 27.84
CA LYS A 175 12.46 -15.58 28.35
C LYS A 175 12.29 -15.64 29.88
N MET A 176 11.22 -16.33 30.29
CA MET A 176 11.05 -16.82 31.65
C MET A 176 12.17 -17.82 31.90
N ASP A 177 13.31 -17.29 32.35
CA ASP A 177 14.47 -18.12 32.63
C ASP A 177 14.12 -19.11 33.72
N LYS A 178 14.57 -20.34 33.51
CA LYS A 178 14.06 -21.49 34.23
C LYS A 178 14.53 -21.38 35.69
N PRO A 179 13.67 -21.55 36.70
CA PRO A 179 14.14 -21.67 38.08
C PRO A 179 15.18 -22.79 38.12
N ASP A 180 16.44 -22.44 38.35
CA ASP A 180 17.50 -23.41 38.13
C ASP A 180 17.41 -24.52 39.18
N LYS A 181 17.84 -25.69 38.75
CA LYS A 181 17.72 -26.96 39.43
C LYS A 181 18.50 -26.86 40.74
N PRO A 182 17.88 -27.01 41.93
CA PRO A 182 18.59 -26.89 43.19
C PRO A 182 19.73 -27.90 43.22
N GLU A 183 20.97 -27.40 43.26
CA GLU A 183 22.14 -28.26 43.23
C GLU A 183 22.16 -29.15 44.48
N LYS A 184 22.34 -30.46 44.22
CA LYS A 184 22.44 -31.52 45.21
C LYS A 184 23.61 -31.22 46.15
N PRO A 185 23.40 -30.84 47.43
CA PRO A 185 24.50 -30.70 48.37
C PRO A 185 25.01 -32.10 48.72
N GLU A 186 26.18 -32.47 48.20
CA GLU A 186 26.86 -33.68 48.68
C GLU A 186 27.55 -33.41 50.01
N ARG A 187 27.52 -34.42 50.89
CA ARG A 187 28.45 -34.63 52.00
C ARG A 187 28.33 -33.70 53.22
N LEU A 188 27.48 -34.13 54.15
CA LEU A 188 27.83 -34.19 55.58
C LEU A 188 27.68 -35.64 56.07
N GLU A 189 28.30 -35.98 57.20
CA GLU A 189 28.83 -37.33 57.45
C GLU A 189 28.00 -38.21 58.42
N LYS A 190 28.36 -39.51 58.46
CA LYS A 190 27.90 -40.57 59.39
C LYS A 190 28.18 -40.21 60.87
N PRO A 191 27.54 -40.84 61.91
CA PRO A 191 27.06 -42.25 62.00
C PRO A 191 25.65 -42.47 62.62
N GLU A 192 25.03 -43.67 62.74
CA GLU A 192 25.11 -44.93 61.94
C GLU A 192 23.95 -45.91 62.28
N LYS A 193 23.64 -46.16 63.56
CA LYS A 193 22.79 -47.29 64.06
C LYS A 193 22.26 -47.06 65.50
N PRO A 194 21.35 -47.88 66.11
CA PRO A 194 20.61 -49.11 65.65
C PRO A 194 19.07 -49.06 65.97
N GLU A 195 18.14 -50.04 65.84
CA GLU A 195 18.07 -51.33 65.09
C GLU A 195 16.63 -51.72 64.62
N LYS A 196 15.68 -51.95 65.56
CA LYS A 196 14.40 -52.74 65.43
C LYS A 196 13.59 -52.67 66.76
N PRO A 197 12.42 -53.34 67.03
CA PRO A 197 11.53 -54.28 66.25
C PRO A 197 10.00 -53.89 66.33
N GLU A 198 8.91 -54.58 65.90
CA GLU A 198 8.64 -55.56 64.80
C GLU A 198 7.20 -55.46 64.21
N LYS A 199 6.11 -55.50 65.02
CA LYS A 199 4.73 -55.83 64.57
C LYS A 199 3.55 -55.24 65.38
N ALA A 200 2.45 -54.94 64.68
CA ALA A 200 1.03 -55.26 64.98
C ALA A 200 0.23 -54.98 63.67
N GLU A 201 -0.33 -55.93 62.91
CA GLU A 201 -1.29 -57.02 63.18
C GLU A 201 -2.75 -56.53 63.39
N LYS A 202 -3.70 -57.15 62.67
CA LYS A 202 -5.14 -56.77 62.62
C LYS A 202 -5.87 -57.26 63.89
N PRO A 203 -7.01 -56.66 64.26
CA PRO A 203 -8.29 -57.16 63.74
C PRO A 203 -9.30 -56.04 63.37
N GLY A 204 -10.35 -56.39 62.62
CA GLY A 204 -11.29 -55.43 62.03
C GLY A 204 -12.60 -55.22 62.80
N ARG A 205 -13.55 -54.58 62.12
CA ARG A 205 -14.97 -54.54 62.41
C ARG A 205 -15.76 -54.41 61.11
#